data_AF-A0A090M2I9-F1
#
_entry.id   AF-A0A090M2I9-F1
#
_cell.length_a   1.000
_cell.length_b   1.000
_cell.length_c   1.000
_cell.angle_alpha   90.00
_cell.angle_beta   90.00
_cell.angle_gamma   90.00
#
_symmetry.space_group_name_H-M   'P 1'
#
loop_
_entity.id
_entity.type
_entity.pdbx_description
1 polymer ?
#
loop_
_entity_poly.entity_id
_entity_poly.type
_entity_poly.pdbx_seq_one_letter_code
_entity_poly.pdbx_strand_id
1 'polypeptide(L)'
;MDAFVVRTKRPAERSPTKVKSQNHTQSTQSESKSARSDRPTWKTVDASLLVHDDSRCAPSTKIAAFDLDETLERTKSGRKAYAATADDFKPLNEHVGRVLRALHESGYKICIFSNQGAVKSALEGSRATTVRIRLERLTETLDVPFQAFCATQINKEGKVNDPHNYRKGGDGMWRRMVRLHNGGVEPDLAECFYVGDAAGRAGDHSDVDSVFAKTVGIKFYTPEDIFVEGEAWKTS
;
A
#
# COMPACT_ATOMS: atom_id res chain seq x y z
N MET A 1 75.34 -42.12 -23.15
CA MET A 1 76.11 -43.32 -22.78
C MET A 1 76.21 -43.34 -21.28
N ASP A 2 75.82 -44.46 -20.66
CA ASP A 2 76.31 -44.98 -19.38
C ASP A 2 76.14 -44.16 -18.07
N ALA A 3 76.10 -44.75 -16.87
CA ALA A 3 75.64 -46.09 -16.46
C ALA A 3 75.51 -46.14 -14.90
N PHE A 4 74.53 -46.92 -14.43
CA PHE A 4 74.58 -47.80 -13.24
C PHE A 4 74.83 -47.30 -11.79
N VAL A 5 73.86 -47.66 -10.90
CA VAL A 5 73.96 -48.50 -9.67
C VAL A 5 75.00 -48.10 -8.57
N VAL A 6 74.65 -48.01 -7.27
CA VAL A 6 74.66 -49.09 -6.24
C VAL A 6 73.79 -48.72 -5.01
N ARG A 7 73.31 -49.75 -4.27
CA ARG A 7 72.44 -49.74 -3.07
C ARG A 7 73.21 -49.60 -1.74
N THR A 8 72.53 -49.17 -0.65
CA THR A 8 72.56 -49.84 0.69
C THR A 8 71.43 -49.37 1.64
N LYS A 9 71.31 -50.02 2.82
CA LYS A 9 70.23 -49.93 3.86
C LYS A 9 70.89 -49.62 5.24
N ARG A 10 70.28 -49.27 6.38
CA ARG A 10 68.92 -49.05 6.99
C ARG A 10 69.17 -48.37 8.38
N PRO A 11 68.26 -48.23 9.37
CA PRO A 11 66.80 -47.96 9.41
C PRO A 11 66.36 -46.82 10.39
N ALA A 12 65.09 -46.37 10.25
CA ALA A 12 64.10 -45.97 11.27
C ALA A 12 64.41 -44.96 12.43
N GLU A 13 63.67 -43.84 12.46
CA GLU A 13 62.52 -43.65 13.39
C GLU A 13 61.54 -42.51 12.97
N ARG A 14 60.25 -42.70 13.30
CA ARG A 14 59.13 -41.72 13.47
C ARG A 14 58.52 -40.94 12.27
N SER A 15 57.19 -40.87 12.32
CA SER A 15 56.19 -40.35 11.35
C SER A 15 55.76 -38.89 11.67
N PRO A 16 54.82 -38.21 10.94
CA PRO A 16 54.05 -38.64 9.75
C PRO A 16 54.00 -37.64 8.56
N THR A 17 53.35 -38.11 7.49
CA THR A 17 52.97 -37.49 6.20
C THR A 17 52.66 -35.98 6.12
N LYS A 18 53.24 -35.30 5.12
CA LYS A 18 52.62 -34.12 4.46
C LYS A 18 51.50 -34.58 3.50
N VAL A 19 50.32 -33.97 3.60
CA VAL A 19 49.25 -34.06 2.57
C VAL A 19 49.12 -32.70 1.87
N LYS A 20 48.68 -32.75 0.60
CA LYS A 20 48.70 -31.64 -0.36
C LYS A 20 47.63 -30.57 -0.10
N SER A 21 47.89 -29.39 -0.66
CA SER A 21 46.99 -28.25 -0.74
C SER A 21 45.57 -28.59 -1.17
N GLN A 22 44.59 -28.01 -0.49
CA GLN A 22 43.30 -27.63 -1.07
C GLN A 22 43.00 -26.19 -0.67
N ASN A 23 42.52 -25.39 -1.62
CA ASN A 23 42.16 -24.00 -1.38
C ASN A 23 40.95 -23.95 -0.44
N HIS A 24 41.07 -23.22 0.66
CA HIS A 24 39.92 -22.83 1.47
C HIS A 24 39.63 -21.35 1.26
N THR A 25 38.78 -21.08 0.26
CA THR A 25 38.24 -19.74 0.02
C THR A 25 37.43 -19.33 1.24
N GLN A 26 37.94 -18.37 2.02
CA GLN A 26 37.14 -17.74 3.07
C GLN A 26 36.02 -16.94 2.40
N SER A 27 34.84 -17.56 2.27
CA SER A 27 33.62 -16.85 1.92
C SER A 27 33.22 -15.97 3.10
N THR A 28 33.63 -14.70 3.05
CA THR A 28 33.01 -13.65 3.84
C THR A 28 31.52 -13.64 3.47
N GLN A 29 30.67 -14.12 4.38
CA GLN A 29 29.23 -13.95 4.25
C GLN A 29 28.92 -12.47 4.44
N SER A 30 28.92 -11.73 3.32
CA SER A 30 28.18 -10.47 3.26
C SER A 30 26.71 -10.82 3.42
N GLU A 31 26.10 -10.32 4.51
CA GLU A 31 24.66 -10.31 4.63
C GLU A 31 24.09 -9.45 3.49
N SER A 32 23.65 -10.11 2.42
CA SER A 32 22.90 -9.45 1.37
C SER A 32 21.57 -9.01 1.98
N LYS A 33 21.48 -7.71 2.29
CA LYS A 33 20.19 -7.04 2.47
C LYS A 33 19.41 -7.28 1.19
N SER A 34 18.52 -8.27 1.23
CA SER A 34 17.61 -8.58 0.14
C SER A 34 16.91 -7.28 -0.25
N ALA A 35 17.12 -6.86 -1.50
CA ALA A 35 16.38 -5.75 -2.06
C ALA A 35 14.91 -6.16 -1.98
N ARG A 36 14.15 -5.48 -1.10
CA ARG A 36 12.69 -5.65 -1.04
C ARG A 36 12.20 -5.35 -2.45
N SER A 37 11.38 -6.23 -3.03
CA SER A 37 10.85 -5.97 -4.37
C SER A 37 10.11 -4.63 -4.34
N ASP A 38 10.47 -3.69 -5.21
CA ASP A 38 9.83 -2.36 -5.33
C ASP A 38 8.38 -2.41 -5.86
N ARG A 39 7.72 -3.57 -5.76
CA ARG A 39 6.32 -3.76 -6.10
C ARG A 39 5.47 -3.61 -4.84
N PRO A 40 4.32 -2.94 -4.92
CA PRO A 40 3.36 -2.89 -3.82
C PRO A 40 2.98 -4.29 -3.33
N THR A 41 2.83 -4.44 -2.02
CA THR A 41 2.46 -5.71 -1.40
C THR A 41 0.97 -5.69 -1.02
N TRP A 42 0.21 -6.63 -1.58
CA TRP A 42 -1.17 -6.89 -1.15
C TRP A 42 -1.18 -7.69 0.14
N LYS A 43 -1.89 -7.19 1.16
CA LYS A 43 -2.04 -7.86 2.46
C LYS A 43 -3.51 -7.96 2.84
N THR A 44 -3.92 -9.15 3.25
CA THR A 44 -5.17 -9.38 3.99
C THR A 44 -4.88 -9.19 5.48
N VAL A 45 -5.72 -8.43 6.18
CA VAL A 45 -5.56 -8.18 7.61
C VAL A 45 -6.89 -8.35 8.35
N ASP A 46 -6.84 -9.01 9.51
CA ASP A 46 -7.93 -9.22 10.47
C ASP A 46 -9.24 -9.78 9.84
N ALA A 47 -9.11 -10.49 8.71
CA ALA A 47 -10.19 -10.93 7.81
C ALA A 47 -11.19 -9.85 7.37
N SER A 48 -10.87 -8.56 7.61
CA SER A 48 -11.79 -7.43 7.42
C SER A 48 -11.21 -6.28 6.62
N LEU A 49 -9.91 -6.30 6.33
CA LEU A 49 -9.21 -5.26 5.59
C LEU A 49 -8.33 -5.87 4.49
N LEU A 50 -8.42 -5.29 3.29
CA LEU A 50 -7.44 -5.48 2.21
C LEU A 50 -6.54 -4.23 2.16
N VAL A 51 -5.22 -4.42 2.10
CA VAL A 51 -4.24 -3.33 2.09
C VAL A 51 -3.35 -3.44 0.85
N HIS A 52 -3.24 -2.34 0.09
CA HIS A 52 -2.20 -2.08 -0.89
C HIS A 52 -1.07 -1.30 -0.21
N ASP A 53 0.08 -1.93 -0.01
CA ASP A 53 1.19 -1.35 0.74
C ASP A 53 2.39 -1.15 -0.20
N ASP A 54 2.44 0.02 -0.85
CA ASP A 54 3.53 0.44 -1.73
C ASP A 54 4.72 0.94 -0.91
N SER A 55 5.85 0.21 -0.98
CA SER A 55 7.07 0.53 -0.24
C SER A 55 7.76 1.83 -0.68
N ARG A 56 7.33 2.42 -1.79
CA ARG A 56 7.79 3.75 -2.26
C ARG A 56 7.10 4.90 -1.52
N CYS A 57 6.03 4.63 -0.76
CA CYS A 57 5.38 5.65 0.08
C CYS A 57 6.28 6.03 1.25
N ALA A 58 6.86 7.22 1.20
CA ALA A 58 7.57 7.79 2.34
C ALA A 58 6.60 8.10 3.51
N PRO A 59 7.03 7.90 4.78
CA PRO A 59 6.39 8.51 5.93
C PRO A 59 6.28 10.04 5.77
N SER A 60 5.16 10.62 6.20
CA SER A 60 4.99 12.08 6.22
C SER A 60 4.11 12.52 7.39
N THR A 61 4.32 13.74 7.87
CA THR A 61 3.37 14.43 8.76
C THR A 61 2.13 14.91 7.99
N LYS A 62 2.22 15.05 6.67
CA LYS A 62 1.16 15.54 5.79
C LYS A 62 0.51 14.38 5.05
N ILE A 63 -0.78 14.14 5.29
CA ILE A 63 -1.55 13.07 4.65
C ILE A 63 -2.66 13.67 3.80
N ALA A 64 -2.63 13.39 2.50
CA ALA A 64 -3.73 13.65 1.59
C ALA A 64 -4.46 12.32 1.39
N ALA A 65 -5.65 12.21 1.96
CA ALA A 65 -6.43 10.98 1.98
C ALA A 65 -7.70 11.08 1.11
N PHE A 66 -8.10 9.99 0.48
CA PHE A 66 -9.17 9.98 -0.54
C PHE A 66 -10.08 8.74 -0.40
N ASP A 67 -11.35 8.81 -0.80
CA ASP A 67 -12.07 7.61 -1.26
C ASP A 67 -11.66 7.24 -2.69
N LEU A 68 -12.04 6.05 -3.10
CA LEU A 68 -11.86 5.51 -4.45
C LEU A 68 -13.08 5.76 -5.34
N ASP A 69 -14.24 5.19 -4.96
CA ASP A 69 -15.47 5.19 -5.76
C ASP A 69 -16.09 6.61 -5.81
N GLU A 70 -16.45 7.07 -7.02
CA GLU A 70 -16.95 8.43 -7.33
C GLU A 70 -16.09 9.60 -6.80
N THR A 71 -14.85 9.33 -6.36
CA THR A 71 -13.90 10.32 -5.83
C THR A 71 -12.61 10.36 -6.65
N LEU A 72 -11.85 9.26 -6.70
CA LEU A 72 -10.68 9.14 -7.59
C LEU A 72 -11.08 8.55 -8.94
N GLU A 73 -12.02 7.61 -8.96
CA GLU A 73 -12.52 6.96 -10.16
C GLU A 73 -14.03 6.75 -10.15
N ARG A 74 -14.61 6.75 -11.35
CA ARG A 74 -16.04 6.53 -11.60
C ARG A 74 -16.22 5.47 -12.68
N THR A 75 -17.42 4.92 -12.80
CA THR A 75 -17.69 4.00 -13.91
C THR A 75 -17.82 4.73 -15.25
N LYS A 76 -17.40 4.07 -16.33
CA LYS A 76 -17.58 4.49 -17.72
C LYS A 76 -19.05 4.32 -18.14
N SER A 77 -19.66 3.23 -17.72
CA SER A 77 -21.07 2.87 -18.02
C SER A 77 -22.12 3.62 -17.18
N GLY A 78 -21.74 4.29 -16.09
CA GLY A 78 -22.68 4.87 -15.13
C GLY A 78 -23.33 3.85 -14.17
N ARG A 79 -22.94 2.56 -14.24
CA ARG A 79 -23.35 1.56 -13.24
C ARG A 79 -22.75 1.89 -11.86
N LYS A 80 -23.41 1.47 -10.78
CA LYS A 80 -22.81 1.51 -9.44
C LYS A 80 -21.60 0.58 -9.38
N ALA A 81 -20.52 1.01 -8.72
CA ALA A 81 -19.24 0.31 -8.71
C ALA A 81 -19.31 -1.17 -8.27
N TYR A 82 -20.16 -1.51 -7.29
CA TYR A 82 -20.36 -2.89 -6.86
C TYR A 82 -21.00 -3.80 -7.94
N ALA A 83 -21.55 -3.24 -9.01
CA ALA A 83 -22.12 -3.96 -10.16
C ALA A 83 -21.24 -3.89 -11.42
N ALA A 84 -20.11 -3.19 -11.35
CA ALA A 84 -19.19 -2.99 -12.46
C ALA A 84 -18.06 -4.05 -12.51
N THR A 85 -17.39 -4.14 -13.66
CA THR A 85 -16.17 -4.94 -13.88
C THR A 85 -14.93 -4.05 -13.81
N ALA A 86 -13.73 -4.61 -13.61
CA ALA A 86 -12.50 -3.82 -13.47
C ALA A 86 -12.19 -2.92 -14.69
N ASP A 87 -12.64 -3.29 -15.90
CA ASP A 87 -12.46 -2.51 -17.13
C ASP A 87 -13.42 -1.31 -17.26
N ASP A 88 -14.45 -1.25 -16.42
CA ASP A 88 -15.49 -0.23 -16.47
C ASP A 88 -15.11 1.03 -15.66
N PHE A 89 -13.89 1.15 -15.14
CA PHE A 89 -13.46 2.32 -14.36
C PHE A 89 -12.55 3.25 -15.15
N LYS A 90 -12.67 4.55 -14.84
CA LYS A 90 -11.82 5.66 -15.33
C LYS A 90 -11.64 6.69 -14.21
N PRO A 91 -10.59 7.54 -14.23
CA PRO A 91 -10.50 8.68 -13.33
C PRO A 91 -11.79 9.53 -13.31
N LEU A 92 -12.10 10.12 -12.16
CA LEU A 92 -13.30 10.95 -11.97
C LEU A 92 -13.38 12.05 -13.05
N ASN A 93 -12.26 12.76 -13.24
CA ASN A 93 -12.02 13.72 -14.31
C ASN A 93 -10.51 13.72 -14.69
N GLU A 94 -10.12 14.58 -15.63
CA GLU A 94 -8.75 14.70 -16.12
C GLU A 94 -7.75 15.32 -15.12
N HIS A 95 -8.23 16.01 -14.08
CA HIS A 95 -7.37 16.68 -13.11
C HIS A 95 -6.83 15.74 -12.03
N VAL A 96 -7.49 14.61 -11.75
CA VAL A 96 -7.13 13.67 -10.66
C VAL A 96 -5.63 13.34 -10.63
N GLY A 97 -5.06 12.88 -11.75
CA GLY A 97 -3.63 12.52 -11.82
C GLY A 97 -2.69 13.71 -11.60
N ARG A 98 -3.04 14.89 -12.13
CA ARG A 98 -2.25 16.13 -11.95
C ARG A 98 -2.25 16.56 -10.48
N VAL A 99 -3.42 16.54 -9.84
CA VAL A 99 -3.60 16.96 -8.44
C VAL A 99 -2.85 16.04 -7.49
N LEU A 100 -2.94 14.71 -7.69
CA LEU A 100 -2.23 13.76 -6.82
C LEU A 100 -0.70 13.85 -6.96
N ARG A 101 -0.18 14.11 -8.17
CA ARG A 101 1.27 14.41 -8.37
C ARG A 101 1.69 15.69 -7.64
N ALA A 102 0.97 16.80 -7.83
CA ALA A 102 1.30 18.07 -7.20
C ALA A 102 1.20 18.04 -5.66
N LEU A 103 0.28 17.23 -5.11
CA LEU A 103 0.21 16.93 -3.67
C LEU A 103 1.42 16.13 -3.20
N HIS A 104 1.78 15.05 -3.90
CA HIS A 104 2.95 14.24 -3.58
C HIS A 104 4.26 15.05 -3.62
N GLU A 105 4.43 15.89 -4.66
CA GLU A 105 5.53 16.86 -4.77
C GLU A 105 5.53 17.90 -3.64
N SER A 106 4.35 18.26 -3.11
CA SER A 106 4.18 19.13 -1.94
C SER A 106 4.39 18.41 -0.59
N GLY A 107 4.96 17.19 -0.59
CA GLY A 107 5.30 16.41 0.60
C GLY A 107 4.13 15.63 1.22
N TYR A 108 2.98 15.57 0.55
CA TYR A 108 1.86 14.76 1.03
C TYR A 108 2.06 13.29 0.72
N LYS A 109 1.87 12.44 1.74
CA LYS A 109 1.66 11.01 1.53
C LYS A 109 0.23 10.78 1.04
N ILE A 110 0.09 10.10 -0.09
CA ILE A 110 -1.21 9.77 -0.69
C ILE A 110 -1.77 8.48 -0.06
N CYS A 111 -2.97 8.56 0.52
CA CYS A 111 -3.68 7.43 1.12
C CYS A 111 -5.08 7.27 0.54
N ILE A 112 -5.53 6.04 0.33
CA ILE A 112 -6.90 5.73 -0.11
C ILE A 112 -7.61 4.93 0.99
N PHE A 113 -8.80 5.37 1.39
CA PHE A 113 -9.65 4.73 2.41
C PHE A 113 -11.01 4.44 1.78
N SER A 114 -11.36 3.16 1.59
CA SER A 114 -12.56 2.79 0.83
C SER A 114 -13.40 1.66 1.44
N ASN A 115 -14.71 1.73 1.25
CA ASN A 115 -15.73 0.86 1.87
C ASN A 115 -16.16 -0.30 0.94
N GLN A 116 -15.27 -1.25 0.68
CA GLN A 116 -15.45 -2.35 -0.28
C GLN A 116 -16.32 -3.53 0.23
N GLY A 117 -17.52 -3.26 0.73
CA GLY A 117 -18.43 -4.25 1.35
C GLY A 117 -18.97 -5.36 0.43
N ALA A 118 -18.74 -5.27 -0.89
CA ALA A 118 -18.99 -6.37 -1.83
C ALA A 118 -17.92 -7.48 -1.74
N VAL A 119 -16.75 -7.17 -1.18
CA VAL A 119 -15.70 -8.13 -0.85
C VAL A 119 -16.10 -8.83 0.44
N LYS A 120 -16.64 -10.04 0.33
CA LYS A 120 -16.98 -10.87 1.49
C LYS A 120 -15.72 -11.55 2.06
N SER A 121 -15.90 -12.46 3.01
CA SER A 121 -14.83 -13.23 3.68
C SER A 121 -13.85 -13.97 2.77
N ALA A 122 -14.19 -14.21 1.49
CA ALA A 122 -13.24 -14.70 0.49
C ALA A 122 -12.39 -13.53 -0.06
N LEU A 123 -11.35 -13.15 0.67
CA LEU A 123 -10.43 -12.05 0.31
C LEU A 123 -9.49 -12.36 -0.88
N GLU A 124 -9.61 -13.55 -1.46
CA GLU A 124 -9.03 -13.97 -2.74
C GLU A 124 -10.09 -14.15 -3.84
N GLY A 125 -11.37 -13.95 -3.52
CA GLY A 125 -12.47 -14.08 -4.46
C GLY A 125 -12.51 -12.95 -5.49
N SER A 126 -13.27 -13.16 -6.58
CA SER A 126 -13.35 -12.26 -7.74
C SER A 126 -13.59 -10.78 -7.40
N ARG A 127 -14.31 -10.48 -6.32
CA ARG A 127 -14.53 -9.10 -5.83
C ARG A 127 -13.26 -8.48 -5.25
N ALA A 128 -12.49 -9.21 -4.45
CA ALA A 128 -11.19 -8.74 -3.98
C ALA A 128 -10.24 -8.53 -5.17
N THR A 129 -10.17 -9.50 -6.08
CA THR A 129 -9.38 -9.39 -7.32
C THR A 129 -9.78 -8.17 -8.16
N THR A 130 -11.07 -7.86 -8.26
CA THR A 130 -11.56 -6.64 -8.96
C THR A 130 -11.02 -5.37 -8.30
N VAL A 131 -11.06 -5.26 -6.96
CA VAL A 131 -10.50 -4.12 -6.22
C VAL A 131 -8.99 -4.02 -6.43
N ARG A 132 -8.26 -5.15 -6.45
CA ARG A 132 -6.81 -5.16 -6.69
C ARG A 132 -6.46 -4.62 -8.08
N ILE A 133 -7.11 -5.15 -9.12
CA ILE A 133 -6.90 -4.71 -10.52
C ILE A 133 -7.22 -3.22 -10.70
N ARG A 134 -8.28 -2.71 -10.06
CA ARG A 134 -8.62 -1.28 -10.09
C ARG A 134 -7.48 -0.42 -9.53
N LEU A 135 -6.98 -0.75 -8.35
CA LEU A 135 -5.89 0.01 -7.70
C LEU A 135 -4.53 -0.17 -8.41
N GLU A 136 -4.25 -1.33 -8.99
CA GLU A 136 -3.08 -1.54 -9.85
C GLU A 136 -3.12 -0.61 -11.09
N ARG A 137 -4.26 -0.52 -11.78
CA ARG A 137 -4.47 0.41 -12.91
C ARG A 137 -4.45 1.87 -12.50
N LEU A 138 -4.93 2.17 -11.29
CA LEU A 138 -4.84 3.52 -10.73
C LEU A 138 -3.38 3.92 -10.51
N THR A 139 -2.50 2.97 -10.13
CA THR A 139 -1.04 3.20 -10.05
C THR A 139 -0.46 3.59 -11.41
N GLU A 140 -0.85 2.90 -12.49
CA GLU A 140 -0.44 3.24 -13.87
C GLU A 140 -0.96 4.61 -14.33
N THR A 141 -2.13 5.04 -13.82
CA THR A 141 -2.81 6.26 -14.27
C THR A 141 -2.36 7.52 -13.53
N LEU A 142 -2.04 7.41 -12.25
CA LEU A 142 -1.69 8.55 -11.41
C LEU A 142 -0.20 8.89 -11.43
N ASP A 143 0.68 7.90 -11.62
CA ASP A 143 2.13 8.03 -11.52
C ASP A 143 2.60 8.63 -10.17
N VAL A 144 1.96 8.19 -9.07
CA VAL A 144 2.39 8.46 -7.69
C VAL A 144 2.33 7.18 -6.85
N PRO A 145 3.21 7.01 -5.86
CA PRO A 145 3.06 5.95 -4.87
C PRO A 145 1.90 6.28 -3.92
N PHE A 146 1.07 5.29 -3.61
CA PHE A 146 0.00 5.42 -2.62
C PHE A 146 -0.19 4.13 -1.81
N GLN A 147 -0.70 4.29 -0.58
CA GLN A 147 -1.23 3.18 0.21
C GLN A 147 -2.75 3.18 0.13
N ALA A 148 -3.37 2.00 -0.05
CA ALA A 148 -4.82 1.87 -0.02
C ALA A 148 -5.25 0.89 1.07
N PHE A 149 -6.32 1.23 1.79
CA PHE A 149 -6.93 0.44 2.83
C PHE A 149 -8.42 0.30 2.47
N CYS A 150 -8.86 -0.94 2.29
CA CYS A 150 -10.20 -1.25 1.81
C CYS A 150 -10.93 -2.09 2.86
N ALA A 151 -11.86 -1.47 3.59
CA ALA A 151 -12.69 -2.14 4.60
C ALA A 151 -13.72 -3.04 3.91
N THR A 152 -13.65 -4.34 4.17
CA THR A 152 -14.41 -5.37 3.44
C THR A 152 -15.62 -5.87 4.22
N GLN A 153 -15.59 -5.79 5.55
CA GLN A 153 -16.69 -6.26 6.41
C GLN A 153 -17.52 -5.12 6.99
N ILE A 154 -18.67 -5.49 7.56
CA ILE A 154 -19.57 -4.61 8.30
C ILE A 154 -19.91 -5.31 9.61
N ASN A 155 -19.76 -4.61 10.74
CA ASN A 155 -20.25 -5.11 12.02
C ASN A 155 -21.78 -5.19 12.03
N LYS A 156 -22.32 -6.22 12.66
CA LYS A 156 -23.76 -6.43 12.83
C LYS A 156 -24.07 -6.58 14.31
N GLU A 157 -25.31 -6.31 14.69
CA GLU A 157 -25.79 -6.58 16.04
C GLU A 157 -25.52 -8.05 16.41
N GLY A 158 -24.95 -8.28 17.60
CA GLY A 158 -24.51 -9.60 18.06
C GLY A 158 -23.34 -10.24 17.29
N LYS A 159 -22.77 -9.61 16.25
CA LYS A 159 -21.66 -10.18 15.47
C LYS A 159 -20.64 -9.15 14.97
N VAL A 160 -19.47 -9.16 15.60
CA VAL A 160 -18.28 -8.46 15.14
C VAL A 160 -17.67 -9.19 13.94
N ASN A 161 -17.61 -8.53 12.78
CA ASN A 161 -16.91 -8.99 11.58
C ASN A 161 -15.71 -8.08 11.23
N ASP A 162 -15.65 -6.90 11.82
CA ASP A 162 -14.60 -5.88 11.67
C ASP A 162 -14.16 -5.43 13.09
N PRO A 163 -13.21 -6.15 13.72
CA PRO A 163 -12.87 -5.96 15.13
C PRO A 163 -12.16 -4.62 15.43
N HIS A 164 -11.75 -3.87 14.41
CA HIS A 164 -11.04 -2.60 14.57
C HIS A 164 -11.83 -1.39 14.07
N ASN A 165 -13.06 -1.59 13.59
CA ASN A 165 -13.91 -0.58 12.96
C ASN A 165 -13.19 0.13 11.80
N TYR A 166 -12.64 -0.68 10.89
CA TYR A 166 -12.04 -0.21 9.65
C TYR A 166 -13.03 0.52 8.75
N ARG A 167 -14.30 0.09 8.70
CA ARG A 167 -15.31 0.73 7.85
C ARG A 167 -15.49 2.23 8.15
N LYS A 168 -15.48 3.08 7.10
CA LYS A 168 -15.70 4.52 7.21
C LYS A 168 -17.04 4.82 7.88
N GLY A 169 -17.07 5.89 8.68
CA GLY A 169 -17.98 6.08 9.81
C GLY A 169 -17.28 5.84 11.16
N GLY A 170 -16.26 4.97 11.19
CA GLY A 170 -15.20 4.95 12.21
C GLY A 170 -13.85 5.38 11.64
N ASP A 171 -12.78 5.30 12.44
CA ASP A 171 -11.43 5.76 12.11
C ASP A 171 -10.39 4.62 11.94
N GLY A 172 -10.81 3.36 11.96
CA GLY A 172 -9.90 2.22 12.13
C GLY A 172 -8.81 2.13 11.05
N MET A 173 -9.14 2.48 9.80
CA MET A 173 -8.15 2.50 8.71
C MET A 173 -7.11 3.61 8.90
N TRP A 174 -7.51 4.79 9.38
CA TRP A 174 -6.57 5.88 9.71
C TRP A 174 -5.63 5.48 10.84
N ARG A 175 -6.17 5.01 11.98
CA ARG A 175 -5.36 4.56 13.13
C ARG A 175 -4.38 3.46 12.73
N ARG A 176 -4.77 2.56 11.82
CA ARG A 176 -3.87 1.54 11.28
C ARG A 176 -2.77 2.13 10.40
N MET A 177 -3.13 3.03 9.48
CA MET A 177 -2.18 3.70 8.58
C MET A 177 -1.09 4.40 9.39
N VAL A 178 -1.46 5.21 10.38
CA VAL A 178 -0.52 5.92 11.26
C VAL A 178 0.40 4.94 11.99
N ARG A 179 -0.18 3.99 12.73
CA ARG A 179 0.57 3.08 13.62
C ARG A 179 1.51 2.11 12.91
N LEU A 180 1.11 1.59 11.75
CA LEU A 180 1.78 0.44 11.11
C LEU A 180 2.35 0.75 9.73
N HIS A 181 1.92 1.84 9.09
CA HIS A 181 2.26 2.16 7.70
C HIS A 181 2.84 3.57 7.51
N ASN A 182 2.97 4.39 8.57
CA ASN A 182 3.59 5.71 8.53
C ASN A 182 4.97 5.80 9.22
N GLY A 183 5.66 4.66 9.38
CA GLY A 183 7.07 4.63 9.81
C GLY A 183 7.38 5.24 11.19
N GLY A 184 6.37 5.43 12.05
CA GLY A 184 6.52 6.10 13.35
C GLY A 184 6.47 7.63 13.28
N VAL A 185 6.16 8.23 12.12
CA VAL A 185 5.87 9.65 11.99
C VAL A 185 4.40 9.90 12.34
N GLU A 186 4.15 10.81 13.29
CA GLU A 186 2.79 11.24 13.65
C GLU A 186 2.29 12.30 12.65
N PRO A 187 1.07 12.21 12.12
CA PRO A 187 0.51 13.24 11.26
C PRO A 187 0.24 14.55 12.00
N ASP A 188 0.49 15.68 11.33
CA ASP A 188 -0.06 16.97 11.72
C ASP A 188 -1.49 17.06 11.16
N LEU A 189 -2.49 16.90 12.03
CA LEU A 189 -3.90 16.87 11.62
C LEU A 189 -4.38 18.18 10.99
N ALA A 190 -3.76 19.32 11.28
CA ALA A 190 -4.10 20.60 10.66
C ALA A 190 -3.64 20.68 9.18
N GLU A 191 -2.56 19.98 8.87
CA GLU A 191 -1.99 19.79 7.52
C GLU A 191 -2.52 18.54 6.81
N CYS A 192 -3.43 17.78 7.42
CA CYS A 192 -4.05 16.60 6.82
C CYS A 192 -5.48 16.88 6.35
N PHE A 193 -5.90 16.16 5.31
CA PHE A 193 -7.27 16.25 4.81
C PHE A 193 -7.78 14.95 4.20
N TYR A 194 -9.11 14.82 4.13
CA TYR A 194 -9.81 13.74 3.45
C TYR A 194 -10.70 14.29 2.32
N VAL A 195 -10.75 13.58 1.20
CA VAL A 195 -11.61 13.88 0.05
C VAL A 195 -12.55 12.70 -0.20
N GLY A 196 -13.85 12.95 -0.36
CA GLY A 196 -14.84 11.89 -0.61
C GLY A 196 -16.21 12.40 -1.09
N ASP A 197 -16.94 11.59 -1.85
CA ASP A 197 -18.27 11.94 -2.40
C ASP A 197 -19.37 11.91 -1.34
N ALA A 198 -19.24 11.05 -0.31
CA ALA A 198 -20.22 10.85 0.73
C ALA A 198 -20.18 11.98 1.78
N ALA A 199 -20.51 13.19 1.36
CA ALA A 199 -20.43 14.40 2.19
C ALA A 199 -21.71 14.66 3.02
N GLY A 200 -22.84 14.05 2.66
CA GLY A 200 -24.15 14.26 3.29
C GLY A 200 -24.96 15.42 2.68
N ARG A 201 -24.61 15.87 1.46
CA ARG A 201 -25.32 16.90 0.69
C ARG A 201 -26.63 16.34 0.13
N ALA A 202 -27.51 17.22 -0.34
CA ALA A 202 -28.75 16.82 -0.99
C ALA A 202 -28.47 16.01 -2.27
N GLY A 203 -28.78 14.71 -2.24
CA GLY A 203 -28.53 13.77 -3.34
C GLY A 203 -27.33 12.85 -3.12
N ASP A 204 -26.47 13.11 -2.13
CA ASP A 204 -25.41 12.19 -1.74
C ASP A 204 -26.00 10.88 -1.20
N HIS A 205 -25.29 9.77 -1.42
CA HIS A 205 -25.76 8.45 -1.05
C HIS A 205 -25.60 8.13 0.46
N SER A 206 -24.69 8.85 1.13
CA SER A 206 -24.44 8.83 2.58
C SER A 206 -23.55 10.01 2.98
N ASP A 207 -23.20 10.09 4.27
CA ASP A 207 -22.30 11.09 4.88
C ASP A 207 -21.00 10.46 5.42
N VAL A 208 -20.68 9.21 5.06
CA VAL A 208 -19.61 8.44 5.72
C VAL A 208 -18.20 9.02 5.55
N ASP A 209 -17.99 9.89 4.57
CA ASP A 209 -16.69 10.50 4.28
C ASP A 209 -16.45 11.77 5.09
N SER A 210 -17.47 12.63 5.17
CA SER A 210 -17.42 13.79 6.06
C SER A 210 -17.41 13.34 7.53
N VAL A 211 -18.12 12.26 7.87
CA VAL A 211 -18.05 11.61 9.19
C VAL A 211 -16.67 10.97 9.44
N PHE A 212 -16.04 10.31 8.46
CA PHE A 212 -14.68 9.76 8.60
C PHE A 212 -13.67 10.88 8.91
N ALA A 213 -13.65 11.94 8.10
CA ALA A 213 -12.77 13.08 8.28
C ALA A 213 -12.95 13.75 9.66
N LYS A 214 -14.20 13.97 10.06
CA LYS A 214 -14.57 14.53 11.36
C LYS A 214 -14.15 13.62 12.53
N THR A 215 -14.30 12.30 12.40
CA THR A 215 -13.91 11.34 13.44
C THR A 215 -12.39 11.29 13.62
N VAL A 216 -11.64 11.44 12.53
CA VAL A 216 -10.18 11.54 12.54
C VAL A 216 -9.69 12.91 13.04
N GLY A 217 -10.46 13.97 12.83
CA GLY A 217 -10.11 15.35 13.21
C GLY A 217 -9.31 16.11 12.15
N ILE A 218 -9.54 15.82 10.87
CA ILE A 218 -8.85 16.42 9.72
C ILE A 218 -9.82 17.21 8.83
N LYS A 219 -9.28 18.10 7.98
CA LYS A 219 -10.07 18.88 7.01
C LYS A 219 -10.82 17.93 6.05
N PHE A 220 -12.02 18.30 5.64
CA PHE A 220 -12.81 17.55 4.66
C PHE A 220 -13.06 18.40 3.42
N TYR A 221 -12.96 17.77 2.24
CA TYR A 221 -13.28 18.35 0.95
C TYR A 221 -14.09 17.37 0.12
N THR A 222 -14.88 17.88 -0.81
CA THR A 222 -15.55 17.06 -1.82
C THR A 222 -14.66 16.91 -3.06
N PRO A 223 -14.93 15.94 -3.96
CA PRO A 223 -14.13 15.79 -5.18
C PRO A 223 -14.20 17.04 -6.06
N GLU A 224 -15.32 17.77 -6.02
CA GLU A 224 -15.53 19.02 -6.75
C GLU A 224 -14.70 20.20 -6.21
N ASP A 225 -14.29 20.17 -4.93
CA ASP A 225 -13.43 21.22 -4.34
C ASP A 225 -11.95 21.04 -4.74
N ILE A 226 -11.52 19.79 -4.97
CA ILE A 226 -10.10 19.42 -5.10
C ILE A 226 -9.70 19.14 -6.54
N PHE A 227 -10.53 18.44 -7.32
CA PHE A 227 -10.21 18.04 -8.69
C PHE A 227 -10.68 19.08 -9.70
N VAL A 228 -10.17 20.30 -9.57
CA VAL A 228 -10.41 21.45 -10.45
C VAL A 228 -9.14 21.86 -11.20
N GLU A 229 -9.22 22.88 -12.05
CA GLU A 229 -8.03 23.54 -12.61
C GLU A 229 -7.28 24.33 -11.52
N GLY A 230 -5.94 24.40 -11.59
CA GLY A 230 -5.11 25.06 -10.58
C GLY A 230 -4.78 24.21 -9.34
N GLU A 231 -4.54 24.85 -8.20
CA GLU A 231 -4.06 24.22 -6.96
C GLU A 231 -4.95 24.55 -5.74
N ALA A 232 -6.24 24.20 -5.81
CA ALA A 232 -7.26 24.58 -4.81
C ALA A 232 -6.95 24.15 -3.36
N TRP A 233 -6.14 23.10 -3.16
CA TRP A 233 -5.70 22.65 -1.83
C TRP A 233 -4.62 23.55 -1.18
N LYS A 234 -4.08 24.55 -1.89
CA LYS A 234 -3.10 25.52 -1.35
C LYS A 234 -3.74 26.84 -0.87
N THR A 235 -5.04 27.04 -1.09
CA THR A 235 -5.75 28.30 -0.83
C THR A 235 -6.56 28.28 0.48
N SER A 236 -6.00 27.71 1.55
CA SER A 236 -6.65 27.64 2.89
C SER A 236 -5.64 27.75 4.04
#